data_AF-W4VPB2-F1
#
_entry.id   AF-W4VPB2-F1
#
_cell.length_a   1.000
_cell.length_b   1.000
_cell.length_c   1.000
_cell.angle_alpha   90.00
_cell.angle_beta   90.00
_cell.angle_gamma   90.00
#
_symmetry.space_group_name_H-M   'P 1'
#
loop_
_entity.id
_entity.type
_entity.pdbx_description
1 polymer ?
#
loop_
_entity_poly.entity_id
_entity_poly.type
_entity_poly.pdbx_seq_one_letter_code
_entity_poly.pdbx_strand_id
1 'polypeptide(L)' 'MKQIGAGGEIQLTDAIQQLNDSQSVFAYDFEGKRYDVGEKLGFVKTTIEFALENEEIGEDVRKFIVELMTAKVNH' A
#
# COMPACT_ATOMS: atom_id res chain seq x y z
N MET A 1 -0.46 26.30 22.56
CA MET A 1 -1.71 25.56 22.88
C MET A 1 -1.72 24.32 22.00
N LYS A 2 -1.97 23.11 22.55
CA LYS A 2 -2.10 21.89 21.73
C LYS A 2 -3.32 22.05 20.82
N GLN A 3 -3.10 22.23 19.52
CA GLN A 3 -4.17 22.05 18.55
C GLN A 3 -4.41 20.55 18.41
N ILE A 4 -5.65 20.15 18.65
CA ILE A 4 -6.10 18.78 18.48
C ILE A 4 -6.49 18.68 17.00
N GLY A 5 -5.82 17.81 16.26
CA GLY A 5 -6.00 17.66 14.81
C GLY A 5 -7.32 16.97 14.46
N ALA A 6 -7.41 16.46 13.23
CA ALA A 6 -8.58 15.71 12.79
C ALA A 6 -8.88 14.54 13.75
N GLY A 7 -10.16 14.37 14.12
CA GLY A 7 -10.62 13.24 14.93
C GLY A 7 -10.33 13.33 16.44
N GLY A 8 -9.76 14.44 16.95
CA GLY A 8 -9.47 14.56 18.37
C GLY A 8 -8.08 14.02 18.78
N GLU A 9 -7.23 13.71 17.80
CA GLU A 9 -5.90 13.15 18.00
C GLU A 9 -4.79 14.19 17.82
N ILE A 10 -3.65 13.95 18.45
CA ILE A 10 -2.42 14.72 18.19
C ILE A 10 -1.76 14.11 16.95
N GLN A 11 -1.78 14.82 15.83
CA GLN A 11 -1.32 14.31 14.55
C GLN A 11 0.17 14.60 14.32
N LEU A 12 0.88 13.64 13.74
CA LEU A 12 2.29 13.81 13.37
C LEU A 12 2.46 14.88 12.28
N THR A 13 1.50 15.00 11.36
CA THR A 13 1.49 16.04 10.31
C THR A 13 1.49 17.45 10.87
N ASP A 14 0.75 17.70 11.96
CA ASP A 14 0.72 19.02 12.62
C ASP A 14 2.07 19.36 13.25
N ALA A 15 2.79 18.35 13.76
CA ALA A 15 4.13 18.52 14.30
C ALA A 15 5.17 18.78 13.20
N ILE A 16 5.08 18.09 12.06
CA ILE A 16 5.94 18.32 10.88
C ILE A 16 5.73 19.74 10.34
N GLN A 17 4.49 20.21 10.29
CA GLN A 17 4.17 21.57 9.84
C GLN A 17 4.82 22.63 10.74
N GLN A 18 4.73 22.47 12.07
CA GLN A 18 5.40 23.35 13.02
C GLN A 18 6.93 23.30 12.93
N LEU A 19 7.50 22.12 12.68
CA LEU A 19 8.94 21.97 12.48
C LEU A 19 9.41 22.78 11.27
N ASN A 20 8.62 22.79 10.19
CA ASN A 20 8.92 23.50 8.96
C ASN A 20 9.03 25.03 9.12
N ASP A 21 8.44 25.61 10.17
CA ASP A 21 8.57 27.04 10.49
C ASP A 21 9.96 27.39 11.05
N SER A 22 10.71 26.39 11.55
CA SER A 22 12.00 26.58 12.20
C SER A 22 13.17 25.88 11.49
N GLN A 23 12.89 24.84 10.71
CA GLN A 23 13.87 24.03 9.99
C GLN A 23 13.27 23.57 8.66
N SER A 24 14.05 23.63 7.57
CA SER A 24 13.55 23.19 6.27
C SER A 24 13.26 21.69 6.25
N VAL A 25 12.02 21.32 5.96
CA VAL A 25 11.61 19.92 5.71
C VAL A 25 11.55 19.69 4.21
N PHE A 26 12.17 18.59 3.75
CA PHE A 26 12.20 18.23 2.33
C PHE A 26 11.42 16.94 2.08
N ALA A 27 10.65 16.92 0.99
CA ALA A 27 10.07 15.68 0.47
C ALA A 27 11.14 14.89 -0.29
N TYR A 28 11.20 13.59 -0.06
CA TYR A 28 12.01 12.68 -0.85
C TYR A 28 11.12 12.03 -1.90
N ASP A 29 11.50 12.18 -3.17
CA ASP A 29 10.84 11.48 -4.27
C ASP A 29 11.36 10.05 -4.31
N PHE A 30 10.50 9.10 -3.95
CA PHE A 30 10.86 7.70 -3.87
C PHE A 30 10.71 7.05 -5.25
N GLU A 31 11.83 6.64 -5.83
CA GLU A 31 11.86 5.83 -7.05
C GLU A 31 11.66 4.36 -6.71
N GLY A 32 10.44 3.85 -6.95
CA GLY A 32 10.12 2.45 -6.77
C GLY A 32 8.62 2.19 -6.88
N LYS A 33 8.25 0.90 -6.88
CA LYS A 33 6.84 0.53 -6.85
C LYS A 33 6.28 0.71 -5.45
N ARG A 34 5.33 1.63 -5.30
CA ARG A 34 4.61 1.85 -4.05
C ARG A 34 3.44 0.88 -3.95
N TYR A 35 3.44 0.06 -2.90
CA TYR A 35 2.33 -0.81 -2.56
C TYR A 35 1.48 -0.16 -1.47
N ASP A 36 0.22 0.13 -1.78
CA ASP A 36 -0.74 0.62 -0.79
C ASP A 36 -1.47 -0.57 -0.17
N VAL A 37 -0.98 -1.05 0.97
CA VAL A 37 -1.60 -2.16 1.71
C VAL A 37 -2.62 -1.69 2.75
N GLY A 38 -2.86 -0.38 2.86
CA GLY A 38 -3.85 0.18 3.80
C GLY A 38 -5.29 -0.03 3.34
N GLU A 39 -5.50 -0.27 2.05
CA GLU A 39 -6.79 -0.53 1.42
C GLU A 39 -6.91 -2.00 1.01
N LYS A 40 -8.12 -2.56 1.07
CA LYS A 40 -8.36 -4.00 0.90
C LYS A 40 -7.93 -4.53 -0.46
N LEU A 41 -8.26 -3.83 -1.54
CA LEU A 41 -7.88 -4.21 -2.89
C LEU A 41 -6.36 -4.06 -3.10
N GLY A 42 -5.76 -3.01 -2.58
CA GLY A 42 -4.32 -2.79 -2.60
C GLY A 42 -3.55 -3.90 -1.88
N PHE A 43 -4.03 -4.33 -0.71
CA PHE A 43 -3.52 -5.52 -0.02
C PHE A 43 -3.58 -6.77 -0.91
N VAL A 44 -4.76 -7.10 -1.46
CA VAL A 44 -4.94 -8.30 -2.30
C VAL A 44 -4.05 -8.26 -3.54
N LYS A 45 -3.98 -7.12 -4.23
CA LYS A 45 -3.12 -6.95 -5.42
C LYS A 45 -1.65 -7.16 -5.08
N THR A 46 -1.19 -6.54 -4.01
CA THR A 46 0.19 -6.67 -3.51
C THR A 46 0.50 -8.13 -3.22
N THR A 47 -0.36 -8.82 -2.46
CA THR A 47 -0.15 -10.24 -2.14
C THR A 47 -0.08 -11.12 -3.38
N ILE A 48 -0.96 -10.92 -4.35
CA ILE A 48 -0.94 -11.70 -5.61
C ILE A 48 0.36 -11.44 -6.39
N GLU A 49 0.79 -10.19 -6.47
CA GLU A 49 2.01 -9.82 -7.18
C GLU A 49 3.26 -10.47 -6.58
N PHE A 50 3.44 -10.35 -5.27
CA PHE A 50 4.55 -11.01 -4.57
C PHE A 50 4.48 -12.54 -4.66
N ALA A 51 3.28 -13.12 -4.65
CA ALA A 51 3.11 -14.56 -4.81
C ALA A 51 3.53 -15.03 -6.21
N LEU A 52 3.24 -14.25 -7.26
CA LEU A 52 3.62 -14.56 -8.64
C LEU A 52 5.12 -14.39 -8.92
N GLU A 53 5.80 -13.54 -8.16
CA GLU A 53 7.26 -13.36 -8.24
C GLU A 53 8.06 -14.43 -7.46
N ASN A 54 7.39 -15.23 -6.63
CA ASN A 54 8.05 -16.24 -5.81
C ASN A 54 8.45 -17.48 -6.64
N GLU A 55 9.71 -17.90 -6.52
CA GLU A 55 10.27 -19.02 -7.29
C GLU A 55 9.67 -20.40 -6.93
N GLU A 56 9.18 -20.58 -5.71
CA GLU A 56 8.64 -21.86 -5.22
C GLU A 56 7.15 -22.02 -5.58
N ILE A 57 6.36 -20.96 -5.42
CA ILE A 57 4.89 -21.04 -5.54
C ILE A 57 4.31 -20.27 -6.74
N GLY A 58 5.09 -19.42 -7.40
CA GLY A 58 4.57 -18.47 -8.39
C GLY A 58 3.91 -19.13 -9.59
N GLU A 59 4.47 -20.24 -10.09
CA GLU A 59 3.87 -20.99 -11.19
C GLU A 59 2.54 -21.64 -10.81
N ASP A 60 2.42 -22.17 -9.60
CA ASP A 60 1.17 -22.79 -9.14
C ASP A 60 0.09 -21.75 -8.85
N VAL A 61 0.48 -20.59 -8.31
CA VAL A 61 -0.40 -19.42 -8.16
C VAL A 61 -0.90 -18.93 -9.53
N ARG A 62 -0.01 -18.86 -10.53
CA ARG A 62 -0.37 -18.46 -11.90
C ARG A 62 -1.40 -19.41 -12.50
N LYS A 63 -1.16 -20.73 -12.42
CA LYS A 63 -2.10 -21.76 -12.92
C LYS A 63 -3.47 -21.61 -12.26
N PHE A 64 -3.49 -21.48 -10.93
CA PHE A 64 -4.73 -21.32 -10.17
C PHE A 64 -5.54 -20.08 -10.60
N ILE A 65 -4.88 -18.93 -10.79
CA ILE A 65 -5.55 -17.72 -11.28
C ILE A 65 -6.14 -17.93 -12.68
N VAL A 66 -5.41 -18.57 -13.59
CA VAL A 66 -5.90 -18.89 -14.94
C VAL A 66 -7.10 -19.84 -14.88
N GLU A 67 -7.06 -20.86 -14.03
CA GLU A 67 -8.19 -21.77 -13.81
C GLU A 67 -9.42 -21.01 -13.30
N LEU A 68 -9.28 -20.13 -12.31
CA LEU A 68 -10.38 -19.31 -11.81
C LEU A 68 -11.01 -18.42 -12.87
N MET A 69 -10.22 -17.86 -13.78
CA MET A 69 -10.72 -17.00 -14.87
C MET A 69 -11.40 -17.80 -15.98
N THR A 70 -10.94 -19.01 -16.25
CA THR A 70 -11.48 -19.88 -17.32
C THR A 70 -12.68 -20.70 -16.85
N ALA A 71 -12.78 -21.02 -15.57
CA ALA A 71 -13.91 -21.72 -14.97
C ALA A 71 -15.22 -20.91 -14.98
N LYS A 72 -15.16 -19.59 -15.19
CA LYS A 72 -16.33 -18.67 -15.15
C LYS A 72 -17.11 -18.54 -16.46
N VAL A 73 -17.07 -19.52 -17.36
CA VAL A 73 -18.00 -19.57 -18.52
C VAL A 73 -19.25 -20.43 -18.25
N ASN A 74 -19.31 -21.16 -17.13
CA ASN A 74 -20.39 -22.13 -16.87
C ASN A 74 -21.10 -21.95 -15.52
N HIS A 75 -21.45 -20.72 -15.11
CA HIS A 75 -22.49 -20.50 -14.09
C HIS A 75 -23.22 -19.18 -14.27
#